data_AF-A0A6P0RTP7-F1
#
_entry.id   AF-A0A6P0RTP7-F1
#
_cell.length_a   1.000
_cell.length_b   1.000
_cell.length_c   1.000
_cell.angle_alpha   90.00
_cell.angle_beta   90.00
_cell.angle_gamma   90.00
#
_symmetry.space_group_name_H-M   'P 1'
#
loop_
_entity.id
_entity.type
_entity.pdbx_description
1 polymer ?
#
loop_
_entity_poly.entity_id
_entity_poly.type
_entity_poly.pdbx_seq_one_letter_code
_entity_poly.pdbx_strand_id
1 'polypeptide(L)' 'MDMKDLRLRVGKRAEEVAAELGVAISTVRNWEQLKTAPRMTPLGIQKLMDVYKCSFDELLEAETEFVKTKGS' A
#
# COMPACT_ATOMS: atom_id res chain seq x y z
N MET A 1 -8.44 0.79 -7.84
CA MET A 1 -7.88 1.81 -6.95
C MET A 1 -6.50 1.35 -6.52
N ASP A 2 -5.44 2.17 -6.59
CA ASP A 2 -4.08 1.71 -6.31
C ASP A 2 -3.56 2.19 -4.93
N MET A 3 -2.43 1.63 -4.48
CA MET A 3 -1.78 2.02 -3.20
C MET A 3 -1.44 3.51 -3.13
N LYS A 4 -1.22 4.13 -4.29
CA LYS A 4 -1.00 5.57 -4.43
C LYS A 4 -2.28 6.37 -4.12
N ASP A 5 -3.43 5.92 -4.61
CA ASP A 5 -4.72 6.57 -4.34
C ASP A 5 -5.08 6.52 -2.86
N LEU A 6 -4.86 5.36 -2.22
CA LEU A 6 -5.04 5.20 -0.77
C LEU A 6 -4.18 6.21 0.01
N ARG A 7 -2.92 6.39 -0.40
CA ARG A 7 -2.01 7.37 0.20
C ARG A 7 -2.47 8.82 -0.03
N LEU A 8 -2.84 9.15 -1.26
CA LEU A 8 -3.28 10.50 -1.63
C LEU A 8 -4.57 10.89 -0.89
N ARG A 9 -5.47 9.93 -0.66
CA ARG A 9 -6.71 10.14 0.09
C ARG A 9 -6.46 10.56 1.54
N VAL A 10 -5.46 9.98 2.19
CA VAL A 10 -5.07 10.38 3.56
C VAL A 10 -4.13 11.58 3.61
N GLY A 11 -3.70 12.10 2.45
CA GLY A 11 -2.78 13.23 2.36
C GLY A 11 -1.38 12.94 2.93
N LYS A 12 -1.03 11.68 3.18
CA LYS A 12 0.28 11.30 3.75
C LYS A 12 1.35 11.23 2.67
N ARG A 13 2.60 11.52 3.05
CA ARG A 13 3.77 11.29 2.19
C ARG A 13 4.22 9.84 2.28
N ALA A 14 4.88 9.34 1.23
CA ALA A 14 5.43 7.98 1.24
C ALA A 14 6.45 7.79 2.38
N GLU A 15 7.14 8.87 2.76
CA GLU A 15 8.08 8.92 3.90
C GLU A 15 7.38 8.69 5.25
N GLU A 16 6.26 9.37 5.48
CA GLU A 16 5.45 9.20 6.69
C GLU A 16 4.91 7.78 6.81
N VAL A 17 4.34 7.28 5.70
CA VAL A 17 3.82 5.91 5.62
C VAL A 17 4.91 4.89 5.89
N ALA A 18 6.10 5.09 5.33
CA ALA A 18 7.26 4.22 5.55
C ALA A 18 7.71 4.22 7.00
N ALA A 19 7.77 5.41 7.64
CA ALA A 19 8.14 5.55 9.04
C ALA A 19 7.11 4.89 9.97
N GLU A 20 5.81 5.08 9.75
CA GLU A 20 4.75 4.47 10.57
C GLU A 20 4.70 2.94 10.42
N LEU A 21 4.93 2.44 9.22
CA LEU A 21 4.99 1.00 8.94
C LEU A 21 6.30 0.34 9.36
N GLY A 22 7.37 1.14 9.57
CA GLY A 22 8.72 0.64 9.81
C GLY A 22 9.33 -0.04 8.58
N VAL A 23 8.96 0.39 7.38
CA VAL A 23 9.50 -0.13 6.11
C VAL A 23 10.35 0.93 5.41
N ALA A 24 11.13 0.53 4.41
CA ALA A 24 11.86 1.48 3.59
C ALA A 24 10.90 2.28 2.68
N ILE A 25 11.21 3.56 2.44
CA ILE A 25 10.46 4.43 1.52
C ILE A 25 10.40 3.81 0.11
N SER A 26 11.50 3.16 -0.31
CA SER A 26 11.58 2.43 -1.57
C SER A 26 10.54 1.31 -1.67
N THR A 27 10.18 0.67 -0.54
CA THR A 27 9.14 -0.35 -0.48
C THR A 27 7.77 0.27 -0.76
N VAL A 28 7.46 1.40 -0.12
CA VAL A 28 6.21 2.14 -0.38
C VAL A 28 6.13 2.60 -1.83
N ARG A 29 7.21 3.15 -2.39
CA ARG A 29 7.28 3.52 -3.81
C ARG A 29 7.10 2.32 -4.74
N ASN A 30 7.64 1.15 -4.40
CA ASN A 30 7.45 -0.05 -5.20
C ASN A 30 6.00 -0.53 -5.18
N TRP A 31 5.27 -0.34 -4.08
CA TRP A 31 3.82 -0.57 -4.02
C TRP A 31 3.07 0.42 -4.92
N GLU A 32 3.41 1.71 -4.84
CA GLU A 32 2.79 2.76 -5.68
C GLU A 32 3.09 2.59 -7.18
N GLN A 33 4.22 1.97 -7.53
CA GLN A 33 4.61 1.66 -8.91
C GLN A 33 4.08 0.31 -9.39
N LEU A 34 3.26 -0.38 -8.60
CA LEU A 34 2.77 -1.73 -8.91
C LEU A 34 3.93 -2.68 -9.26
N LYS A 35 5.09 -2.53 -8.59
CA LYS A 35 6.25 -3.40 -8.76
C LYS A 35 6.22 -4.58 -7.80
N THR A 36 5.71 -4.35 -6.59
CA THR A 36 5.58 -5.36 -5.54
C THR A 36 4.28 -5.12 -4.78
N ALA A 37 3.66 -6.19 -4.30
CA ALA A 37 2.53 -6.10 -3.37
C ALA A 37 3.02 -6.08 -1.91
N PRO A 38 2.24 -5.51 -0.96
CA PRO A 38 2.54 -5.53 0.48
C PRO A 38 2.45 -6.95 1.07
N ARG A 39 3.45 -7.79 0.78
CA ARG A 39 3.61 -9.12 1.41
C ARG A 39 4.21 -8.98 2.80
N MET A 40 3.36 -8.77 3.79
CA MET A 40 3.76 -8.67 5.19
C MET A 40 2.86 -9.51 6.09
N THR A 41 3.25 -9.61 7.35
CA THR A 41 2.47 -10.33 8.37
C THR A 41 1.09 -9.68 8.54
N PRO A 42 0.09 -10.41 9.05
CA PRO A 42 -1.25 -9.87 9.30
C PRO A 42 -1.21 -8.58 10.16
N LEU A 43 -0.25 -8.50 11.08
CA LEU A 43 -0.02 -7.31 11.91
C LEU A 43 0.44 -6.09 11.09
N GLY A 44 1.27 -6.31 10.06
CA GLY A 44 1.71 -5.27 9.12
C GLY A 44 0.58 -4.79 8.22
N ILE A 45 -0.26 -5.72 7.75
CA ILE A 45 -1.49 -5.39 7.00
C ILE A 45 -2.42 -4.53 7.86
N GLN A 46 -2.62 -4.89 9.13
CA GLN A 46 -3.45 -4.11 10.05
C GLN A 46 -2.92 -2.69 10.25
N LYS A 47 -1.61 -2.52 10.46
CA LYS A 47 -0.98 -1.19 10.51
C LYS A 47 -1.16 -0.42 9.22
N LEU A 48 -1.05 -1.08 8.08
CA LEU A 48 -1.20 -0.43 6.77
C LEU A 48 -2.63 0.09 6.57
N MET A 49 -3.64 -0.70 6.96
CA MET A 49 -5.03 -0.24 6.95
C MET A 49 -5.24 0.96 7.88
N ASP A 50 -4.61 0.98 9.05
CA ASP A 50 -4.69 2.11 10.00
C ASP A 50 -4.04 3.38 9.42
N VAL A 51 -2.84 3.23 8.84
CA VAL A 51 -2.08 4.34 8.24
C VAL A 51 -2.81 4.95 7.05
N TYR A 52 -3.37 4.10 6.16
CA TYR A 52 -4.13 4.53 5.00
C TYR A 52 -5.61 4.79 5.28
N LYS A 53 -6.06 4.61 6.52
CA LYS A 53 -7.46 4.69 6.93
C LYS A 53 -8.39 4.03 5.91
N CYS A 54 -8.03 2.83 5.47
CA CYS A 54 -8.74 2.10 4.45
C CYS A 54 -9.33 0.80 4.99
N SER A 55 -10.40 0.37 4.33
CA SER A 55 -10.97 -0.95 4.60
C SER A 55 -10.13 -2.04 3.95
N PHE A 56 -10.25 -3.26 4.46
CA PHE A 56 -9.57 -4.44 3.88
C PHE A 56 -9.93 -4.66 2.41
N ASP A 57 -11.19 -4.37 2.02
CA ASP A 57 -11.66 -4.45 0.64
C ASP A 57 -10.91 -3.48 -0.30
N GLU A 58 -10.71 -2.23 0.13
CA GLU A 58 -9.97 -1.23 -0.63
C GLU A 58 -8.48 -1.61 -0.79
N LEU A 59 -7.92 -2.24 0.25
CA LEU A 59 -6.56 -2.77 0.19
C LEU A 59 -6.45 -3.94 -0.78
N LEU A 60 -7.44 -4.86 -0.77
CA LEU A 60 -7.51 -5.97 -1.72
C LEU A 60 -7.67 -5.49 -3.16
N GLU A 61 -8.45 -4.44 -3.39
CA GLU A 61 -8.58 -3.84 -4.73
C GLU A 61 -7.23 -3.33 -5.23
N ALA A 62 -6.46 -2.66 -4.37
CA ALA A 62 -5.11 -2.19 -4.69
C ALA A 62 -4.12 -3.33 -4.97
N GLU A 63 -4.21 -4.45 -4.25
CA GLU A 63 -3.43 -5.65 -4.57
C GLU A 63 -3.89 -6.32 -5.87
N THR A 64 -5.19 -6.29 -6.17
CA THR A 64 -5.76 -6.89 -7.37
C THR A 64 -5.31 -6.16 -8.63
N GLU A 65 -5.22 -4.83 -8.59
CA GLU A 65 -4.71 -4.03 -9.71
C GLU A 65 -3.25 -4.39 -10.04
N PHE A 66 -2.40 -4.62 -9.03
CA PHE A 66 -1.03 -5.13 -9.23
C PHE A 66 -1.00 -6.45 -10.01
N VAL A 67 -1.89 -7.40 -9.67
CA VAL A 67 -1.96 -8.70 -10.34
C VAL A 67 -2.39 -8.54 -11.81
N LYS A 68 -3.32 -7.62 -12.10
CA LYS A 68 -3.75 -7.34 -13.47
C LYS A 68 -2.65 -6.75 -14.35
N THR A 69 -1.82 -5.83 -13.82
CA THR A 69 -0.76 -5.19 -14.61
C THR A 69 0.37 -6.15 -15.01
N LYS A 70 0.62 -7.20 -14.21
CA LYS A 70 1.63 -8.23 -14.49
C LYS A 70 1.14 -9.36 -15.41
N GLY A 71 -0.17 -9.49 -15.57
CA GLY A 71 -0.81 -10.55 -16.35
C GLY A 71 -1.20 -10.18 -17.78
N SER A 72 -0.84 -8.97 -18.25
CA SER A 72 -1.21 -8.45 -19.56
C SER A 72 -0.03 -8.28 -20.52
#